data_AF-A0A9Q9SUY9-F1
#
_entry.id   AF-A0A9Q9SUY9-F1
#
_cell.length_a   1.000
_cell.length_b   1.000
_cell.length_c   1.000
_cell.angle_alpha   90.00
_cell.angle_beta   90.00
_cell.angle_gamma   90.00
#
_symmetry.space_group_name_H-M   'P 1'
#
loop_
_entity.id
_entity.type
_entity.pdbx_description
1 polymer ?
#
loop_
_entity_poly.entity_id
_entity_poly.type
_entity_poly.pdbx_seq_one_letter_code
_entity_poly.pdbx_strand_id
1 'polypeptide(L)'
;MVTAETKEELEKVLIQLKAWLSERGLEISDDKTRIVHISQGFDFLGFNVRMFGKGKNETLLTKPAKNQVLSFCQEIGKTVKAFNGKSQEQLINKLNPILRGWANYYRHCTSKKILSYVGNRVWKYLWDWARRRHKKRKLRWVKDKYFKVIYKKTPWSVSTRDWVFSSESTSKRRNSELRIYDVAGTPIVRHVKIEGSNSPDDPILKEYWLKRSLKANKTLWEKNSKYDQLARRNGHKCPICNHWLRNDEEIETHHIIPIKEGGSNLADNLVHLHKACHKLLHGKKKTKQKA
;
A
#
# COMPACT_ATOMS: atom_id res chain seq x y z
N MET A 1 4.94 20.50 9.34
CA MET A 1 3.58 21.03 9.55
C MET A 1 3.50 21.42 11.02
N VAL A 2 3.01 22.63 11.31
CA VAL A 2 2.80 23.11 12.67
C VAL A 2 1.31 23.36 12.84
N THR A 3 0.76 23.04 14.00
CA THR A 3 -0.64 23.29 14.36
C THR A 3 -0.68 24.17 15.60
N ALA A 4 -1.57 25.14 15.63
CA ALA A 4 -1.83 25.98 16.79
C ALA A 4 -3.33 26.34 16.84
N GLU A 5 -3.78 26.90 17.96
CA GLU A 5 -5.19 27.27 18.13
C GLU A 5 -5.50 28.59 17.41
N THR A 6 -4.53 29.51 17.39
CA THR A 6 -4.68 30.84 16.81
C THR A 6 -3.73 31.07 15.64
N LYS A 7 -4.07 32.03 14.78
CA LYS A 7 -3.23 32.40 13.64
C LYS A 7 -1.97 33.11 14.12
N GLU A 8 -2.10 33.94 15.13
CA GLU A 8 -1.07 34.77 15.74
C GLU A 8 0.05 33.91 16.35
N GLU A 9 -0.30 32.78 16.96
CA GLU A 9 0.68 31.78 17.42
C GLU A 9 1.50 31.21 16.26
N LEU A 10 0.86 30.86 15.15
CA LEU A 10 1.56 30.32 13.97
C LEU A 10 2.48 31.36 13.33
N GLU A 11 2.09 32.64 13.33
CA GLU A 11 2.92 33.73 12.82
C GLU A 11 4.19 33.90 13.69
N LYS A 12 4.06 33.85 15.02
CA LYS A 12 5.21 33.87 15.94
C LYS A 12 6.12 32.67 15.76
N VAL A 13 5.54 31.47 15.66
CA VAL A 13 6.32 30.23 15.43
C VAL A 13 7.02 30.26 14.08
N LEU A 14 6.41 30.85 13.04
CA LEU A 14 7.04 31.00 11.73
C LEU A 14 8.32 31.85 11.80
N ILE A 15 8.29 32.96 12.55
CA ILE A 15 9.47 33.81 12.77
C ILE A 15 10.58 33.02 13.49
N GLN A 16 10.23 32.32 14.57
CA GLN A 16 11.19 31.51 15.33
C GLN A 16 11.80 30.40 14.48
N LEU A 17 10.99 29.70 13.67
CA LEU A 17 11.48 28.67 12.77
C LEU A 17 12.39 29.21 11.67
N LYS A 18 12.10 30.39 11.11
CA LYS A 18 12.98 31.04 10.13
C LYS A 18 14.36 31.34 10.75
N ALA A 19 14.40 31.90 11.95
CA ALA A 19 15.67 32.16 12.66
C ALA A 19 16.43 30.86 12.95
N TRP A 20 15.74 29.84 13.49
CA TRP A 20 16.34 28.56 13.83
C TRP A 20 16.90 27.80 12.61
N LEU A 21 16.22 27.87 11.46
CA LEU A 21 16.71 27.26 10.22
C LEU A 21 17.86 28.04 9.59
N SER A 22 17.86 29.37 9.71
CA SER A 22 18.91 30.24 9.17
C SER A 22 20.28 29.92 9.76
N GLU A 23 20.37 29.65 11.06
CA GLU A 23 21.61 29.17 11.73
C GLU A 23 22.20 27.90 11.08
N ARG A 24 21.37 27.12 10.37
CA ARG A 24 21.73 25.86 9.70
C ARG A 24 21.86 26.03 8.18
N GLY A 25 21.83 27.26 7.67
CA GLY A 25 21.91 27.56 6.25
C GLY A 25 20.67 27.13 5.45
N LEU A 26 19.51 27.03 6.11
CA LEU A 26 18.23 26.66 5.48
C LEU A 26 17.25 27.83 5.54
N GLU A 27 16.51 28.02 4.44
CA GLU A 27 15.47 29.04 4.35
C GLU A 27 14.10 28.41 4.06
N ILE A 28 13.06 29.01 4.64
CA ILE A 28 11.68 28.63 4.36
C ILE A 28 11.22 29.33 3.08
N SER A 29 10.76 28.55 2.10
CA SER A 29 10.16 29.09 0.89
C SER A 29 8.83 29.78 1.20
N ASP A 30 8.77 31.10 0.98
CA ASP A 30 7.56 31.89 1.20
C ASP A 30 6.42 31.46 0.27
N ASP A 31 6.72 31.13 -0.99
CA ASP A 31 5.72 30.64 -1.97
C ASP A 31 5.02 29.34 -1.56
N LYS A 32 5.71 28.47 -0.83
CA LYS A 32 5.18 27.16 -0.41
C LYS A 32 4.55 27.21 0.97
N THR A 33 4.79 28.29 1.72
CA THR A 33 4.35 28.43 3.10
C THR A 33 3.05 29.19 3.17
N ARG A 34 2.07 28.61 3.85
CA ARG A 34 0.77 29.26 4.06
C ARG A 34 0.17 28.85 5.39
N ILE A 35 -0.47 29.80 6.05
CA ILE A 35 -1.30 29.56 7.22
C ILE A 35 -2.74 29.39 6.74
N VAL A 36 -3.36 28.27 7.08
CA VAL A 36 -4.70 27.93 6.61
C VAL A 36 -5.52 27.36 7.75
N HIS A 37 -6.78 27.77 7.82
CA HIS A 37 -7.72 27.21 8.79
C HIS A 37 -8.15 25.80 8.38
N ILE A 38 -8.35 24.90 9.35
CA ILE A 38 -8.65 23.48 9.10
C ILE A 38 -9.95 23.25 8.30
N SER A 39 -10.90 24.19 8.35
CA SER A 39 -12.15 24.16 7.57
C SER A 39 -11.94 24.43 6.08
N GLN A 40 -10.89 25.17 5.70
CA GLN A 40 -10.47 25.34 4.31
C GLN A 40 -9.78 24.07 3.81
N GLY A 41 -8.97 23.48 4.68
CA GLY A 41 -8.22 22.25 4.45
C GLY A 41 -6.90 22.49 3.72
N PHE A 42 -6.03 21.48 3.76
CA PHE A 42 -4.71 21.53 3.14
C PHE A 42 -4.26 20.16 2.67
N ASP A 43 -3.31 20.16 1.73
CA ASP A 43 -2.71 18.94 1.20
C ASP A 43 -1.39 18.66 1.93
N PHE A 44 -1.21 17.44 2.42
CA PHE A 44 0.01 16.96 3.06
C PHE A 44 0.23 15.47 2.76
N LEU A 45 1.44 15.12 2.29
CA LEU A 45 1.81 13.75 1.88
C LEU A 45 0.78 13.08 0.95
N GLY A 46 0.19 13.85 0.03
CA GLY A 46 -0.82 13.35 -0.92
C GLY A 46 -2.23 13.17 -0.34
N PHE A 47 -2.48 13.61 0.88
CA PHE A 47 -3.79 13.64 1.50
C PHE A 47 -4.30 15.06 1.65
N ASN A 48 -5.58 15.28 1.34
CA ASN A 48 -6.31 16.47 1.73
C ASN A 48 -6.91 16.25 3.12
N VAL A 49 -6.51 17.10 4.07
CA VAL A 49 -6.99 17.13 5.44
C VAL A 49 -7.93 18.32 5.57
N ARG A 50 -9.19 18.07 5.93
CA ARG A 50 -10.19 19.14 6.07
C ARG A 50 -11.25 18.80 7.12
N MET A 51 -11.64 19.81 7.91
CA MET A 51 -12.80 19.75 8.79
C MET A 51 -14.08 20.02 7.99
N PHE A 52 -15.08 19.16 8.16
CA PHE A 52 -16.41 19.29 7.56
C PHE A 52 -17.48 19.39 8.65
N GLY A 53 -18.60 20.03 8.35
CA GLY A 53 -19.68 20.24 9.31
C GLY A 53 -19.57 21.58 10.05
N LYS A 54 -20.42 21.77 11.06
CA LYS A 54 -20.44 22.94 11.95
C LYS A 54 -20.84 22.51 13.36
N GLY A 55 -20.25 23.12 14.38
CA GLY A 55 -20.60 22.89 15.79
C GLY A 55 -20.37 21.43 16.20
N LYS A 56 -21.36 20.81 16.87
CA LYS A 56 -21.26 19.42 17.34
C LYS A 56 -21.09 18.37 16.23
N ASN A 57 -21.33 18.74 14.97
CA ASN A 57 -21.23 17.85 13.81
C ASN A 57 -19.93 17.99 13.03
N GLU A 58 -18.90 18.61 13.63
CA GLU A 58 -17.59 18.73 13.01
C GLU A 58 -16.90 17.37 12.91
N THR A 59 -16.43 17.04 11.71
CA THR A 59 -15.73 15.80 11.42
C THR A 59 -14.51 16.07 10.57
N LEU A 60 -13.35 15.69 11.09
CA LEU A 60 -12.09 15.73 10.34
C LEU A 60 -12.06 14.55 9.36
N LEU A 61 -12.00 14.87 8.07
CA LEU A 61 -11.85 13.86 7.03
C LEU A 61 -10.52 14.03 6.30
N THR A 62 -9.74 12.96 6.32
CA THR A 62 -8.58 12.79 5.45
C THR A 62 -9.01 12.04 4.19
N LYS A 63 -8.76 12.62 3.02
CA LYS A 63 -9.06 12.04 1.70
C LYS A 63 -7.80 12.09 0.84
N PRO A 64 -7.64 11.22 -0.17
CA PRO A 64 -6.63 11.43 -1.21
C PRO A 64 -6.78 12.81 -1.84
N ALA A 65 -5.68 13.55 -1.99
CA ALA A 65 -5.70 14.89 -2.58
C ALA A 65 -6.11 14.82 -4.05
N LYS A 66 -6.90 15.80 -4.51
CA LYS A 66 -7.52 15.79 -5.85
C LYS A 66 -6.46 15.71 -6.96
N ASN A 67 -5.39 16.50 -6.85
CA ASN A 67 -4.27 16.49 -7.78
C ASN A 67 -3.60 15.11 -7.88
N GLN A 68 -3.41 14.41 -6.75
CA GLN A 68 -2.83 13.06 -6.73
C GLN A 68 -3.73 12.03 -7.43
N VAL A 69 -5.04 12.09 -7.19
CA VAL A 69 -6.01 11.20 -7.86
C VAL A 69 -6.02 11.43 -9.37
N LEU A 70 -6.02 12.69 -9.80
CA LEU A 70 -6.03 13.04 -11.22
C LEU A 70 -4.72 12.65 -11.91
N SER A 71 -3.57 12.97 -11.30
CA SER A 71 -2.24 12.60 -11.81
C SER A 71 -2.13 11.08 -11.96
N PHE A 72 -2.55 10.32 -10.95
CA PHE A 72 -2.58 8.86 -11.02
C PHE A 72 -3.46 8.34 -12.16
N CYS A 73 -4.68 8.87 -12.30
CA CYS A 73 -5.56 8.49 -13.41
C CYS A 73 -4.96 8.83 -14.78
N GLN A 74 -4.20 9.92 -14.90
CA GLN A 74 -3.50 10.28 -16.14
C GLN A 74 -2.34 9.31 -16.42
N GLU A 75 -1.55 8.95 -15.41
CA GLU A 75 -0.47 7.98 -15.51
C GLU A 75 -0.97 6.60 -15.96
N ILE A 76 -2.08 6.12 -15.39
CA ILE A 76 -2.72 4.87 -15.84
C ILE A 76 -3.15 4.99 -17.30
N GLY A 77 -3.78 6.09 -17.70
CA GLY A 77 -4.18 6.32 -19.09
C GLY A 77 -2.98 6.29 -20.05
N LYS A 78 -1.88 6.96 -19.68
CA LYS A 78 -0.60 6.94 -20.44
C LYS A 78 -0.05 5.52 -20.53
N THR A 79 -0.06 4.78 -19.44
CA THR A 79 0.43 3.38 -19.38
C THR A 79 -0.40 2.48 -20.29
N VAL A 80 -1.73 2.55 -20.23
CA VAL A 80 -2.62 1.79 -21.13
C VAL A 80 -2.36 2.14 -22.59
N LYS A 81 -2.19 3.43 -22.91
CA LYS A 81 -1.89 3.89 -24.28
C LYS A 81 -0.54 3.36 -24.78
N ALA A 82 0.50 3.33 -23.95
CA ALA A 82 1.80 2.78 -24.29
C ALA A 82 1.75 1.26 -24.59
N PHE A 83 0.76 0.56 -24.03
CA PHE A 83 0.54 -0.88 -24.22
C PHE A 83 -0.43 -1.20 -25.37
N ASN A 84 -0.69 -0.25 -26.26
CA ASN A 84 -1.60 -0.41 -27.39
C ASN A 84 -1.24 -1.60 -28.32
N GLY A 85 0.05 -1.91 -28.48
CA GLY A 85 0.55 -3.03 -29.28
C GLY A 85 0.83 -4.31 -28.48
N LYS A 86 0.67 -4.31 -27.16
CA LYS A 86 1.04 -5.43 -26.28
C LYS A 86 -0.14 -6.37 -26.05
N SER A 87 0.14 -7.56 -25.49
CA SER A 87 -0.90 -8.53 -25.15
C SER A 87 -1.73 -8.06 -23.95
N GLN A 88 -2.91 -8.64 -23.80
CA GLN A 88 -3.78 -8.38 -22.65
C GLN A 88 -3.11 -8.78 -21.33
N GLU A 89 -2.45 -9.94 -21.30
CA GLU A 89 -1.67 -10.43 -20.17
C GLU A 89 -0.58 -9.43 -19.74
N GLN A 90 0.21 -8.92 -20.71
CA GLN A 90 1.27 -7.94 -20.43
C GLN A 90 0.71 -6.65 -19.80
N LEU A 91 -0.44 -6.18 -20.29
CA LEU A 91 -1.11 -5.00 -19.75
C LEU A 91 -1.58 -5.23 -18.31
N ILE A 92 -2.21 -6.37 -18.02
CA ILE A 92 -2.66 -6.74 -16.66
C ILE A 92 -1.47 -6.82 -15.70
N ASN A 93 -0.39 -7.48 -16.11
CA ASN A 93 0.82 -7.63 -15.30
C ASN A 93 1.48 -6.28 -15.00
N LYS A 94 1.46 -5.33 -15.94
CA LYS A 94 1.98 -3.98 -15.71
C LYS A 94 1.11 -3.17 -14.77
N LEU A 95 -0.22 -3.20 -14.94
CA LEU A 95 -1.15 -2.36 -14.17
C LEU A 95 -1.36 -2.86 -12.74
N ASN A 96 -1.42 -4.17 -12.52
CA ASN A 96 -1.79 -4.73 -11.22
C ASN A 96 -0.93 -4.26 -10.04
N PRO A 97 0.42 -4.24 -10.12
CA PRO A 97 1.26 -3.74 -9.04
C PRO A 97 1.02 -2.24 -8.75
N ILE A 98 0.84 -1.44 -9.81
CA ILE A 98 0.62 0.01 -9.71
C ILE A 98 -0.72 0.30 -9.01
N LEU A 99 -1.80 -0.32 -9.50
CA LEU A 99 -3.14 -0.18 -8.96
C LEU A 99 -3.22 -0.66 -7.50
N ARG A 100 -2.61 -1.81 -7.19
CA ARG A 100 -2.57 -2.37 -5.85
C ARG A 100 -1.79 -1.49 -4.88
N GLY A 101 -0.62 -1.01 -5.29
CA GLY A 101 0.21 -0.12 -4.47
C GLY A 101 -0.54 1.16 -4.10
N TRP A 102 -1.16 1.80 -5.10
CA TRP A 102 -1.93 3.03 -4.89
C TRP A 102 -3.15 2.80 -3.98
N ALA A 103 -3.90 1.72 -4.22
CA ALA A 103 -5.06 1.38 -3.40
C ALA A 103 -4.65 1.06 -1.95
N ASN A 104 -3.54 0.35 -1.75
CA ASN A 104 -3.01 0.04 -0.43
C ASN A 104 -2.55 1.28 0.32
N TYR A 105 -1.93 2.25 -0.36
CA TYR A 105 -1.52 3.51 0.26
C TYR A 105 -2.71 4.30 0.80
N TYR A 106 -3.77 4.43 -0.01
CA TYR A 106 -4.95 5.23 0.35
C TYR A 106 -6.03 4.47 1.13
N ARG A 107 -5.91 3.16 1.36
CA ARG A 107 -6.95 2.38 2.07
C ARG A 107 -7.16 2.79 3.54
N HIS A 108 -6.25 3.58 4.09
CA HIS A 108 -6.27 3.96 5.50
C HIS A 108 -7.05 5.26 5.79
N CYS A 109 -7.42 6.00 4.74
CA CYS A 109 -8.18 7.24 4.84
C CYS A 109 -9.62 7.07 4.32
N THR A 110 -10.39 8.16 4.27
CA THR A 110 -11.77 8.15 3.77
C THR A 110 -11.76 8.18 2.23
N SER A 111 -11.38 7.05 1.63
CA SER A 111 -11.08 6.94 0.19
C SER A 111 -12.06 6.09 -0.60
N LYS A 112 -13.09 5.47 0.00
CA LYS A 112 -13.94 4.49 -0.70
C LYS A 112 -14.59 5.02 -1.99
N LYS A 113 -15.17 6.23 -1.94
CA LYS A 113 -15.74 6.89 -3.13
C LYS A 113 -14.68 7.16 -4.21
N ILE A 114 -13.46 7.52 -3.78
CA ILE A 114 -12.34 7.81 -4.68
C ILE A 114 -11.79 6.52 -5.31
N LEU A 115 -11.68 5.43 -4.54
CA LEU A 115 -11.31 4.11 -5.06
C LEU A 115 -12.31 3.63 -6.12
N SER A 116 -13.61 3.83 -5.90
CA SER A 116 -14.64 3.56 -6.92
C SER A 116 -14.48 4.43 -8.17
N TYR A 117 -14.22 5.73 -8.00
CA TYR A 117 -13.94 6.63 -9.12
C TYR A 117 -12.74 6.17 -9.94
N VAL A 118 -11.62 5.85 -9.29
CA VAL A 118 -10.40 5.35 -9.94
C VAL A 118 -10.67 4.02 -10.65
N GLY A 119 -11.38 3.09 -10.00
CA GLY A 119 -11.79 1.83 -10.62
C GLY A 119 -12.58 2.03 -11.92
N ASN A 120 -13.55 2.96 -11.93
CA ASN A 120 -14.30 3.30 -13.13
C ASN A 120 -13.40 3.93 -14.22
N ARG A 121 -12.48 4.83 -13.84
CA ARG A 121 -11.51 5.41 -14.80
C ARG A 121 -10.64 4.35 -15.45
N VAL A 122 -10.10 3.42 -14.65
CA VAL A 122 -9.32 2.27 -15.15
C VAL A 122 -10.14 1.44 -16.12
N TRP A 123 -11.37 1.09 -15.75
CA TRP A 123 -12.28 0.33 -16.62
C TRP A 123 -12.49 1.03 -17.96
N LYS A 124 -12.75 2.35 -17.96
CA LYS A 124 -12.94 3.14 -19.18
C LYS A 124 -11.70 3.09 -20.08
N TYR A 125 -10.50 3.25 -19.52
CA TYR A 125 -9.26 3.15 -20.31
C TYR A 125 -9.07 1.76 -20.92
N LEU A 126 -9.36 0.70 -20.17
CA LEU A 126 -9.27 -0.68 -20.67
C LEU A 126 -10.31 -0.97 -21.75
N TRP A 127 -11.52 -0.44 -21.60
CA TRP A 127 -12.58 -0.54 -22.61
C TRP A 127 -12.19 0.15 -23.91
N ASP A 128 -11.67 1.37 -23.83
CA ASP A 128 -11.20 2.11 -25.01
C ASP A 128 -10.01 1.40 -25.68
N TRP A 129 -9.08 0.84 -24.89
CA TRP A 129 -7.99 0.00 -25.40
C TRP A 129 -8.51 -1.23 -26.16
N ALA A 130 -9.51 -1.93 -25.60
CA ALA A 130 -10.11 -3.12 -26.21
C ALA A 130 -10.86 -2.80 -27.51
N ARG A 131 -11.68 -1.73 -27.50
CA ARG A 131 -12.43 -1.24 -28.66
C ARG A 131 -11.51 -0.82 -29.80
N ARG A 132 -10.45 -0.06 -29.50
CA ARG A 132 -9.51 0.43 -30.50
C ARG A 132 -8.88 -0.70 -31.32
N ARG A 133 -8.63 -1.85 -30.68
CA ARG A 133 -8.04 -3.04 -31.33
C ARG A 133 -8.99 -3.72 -32.33
N HIS A 134 -10.29 -3.46 -32.24
CA HIS A 134 -11.31 -4.18 -32.99
C HIS A 134 -12.39 -3.25 -33.56
N LYS A 135 -11.96 -2.22 -34.31
CA LYS A 135 -12.86 -1.21 -34.89
C LYS A 135 -14.00 -1.80 -35.75
N LYS A 136 -13.76 -2.96 -36.40
CA LYS A 136 -14.74 -3.63 -37.28
C LYS A 136 -15.61 -4.69 -36.59
N ARG A 137 -15.40 -4.98 -35.30
CA ARG A 137 -16.17 -6.01 -34.58
C ARG A 137 -17.30 -5.37 -33.76
N LYS A 138 -18.39 -6.11 -33.57
CA LYS A 138 -19.51 -5.70 -32.69
C LYS A 138 -19.01 -5.53 -31.25
N LEU A 139 -19.55 -4.54 -30.53
CA LEU A 139 -19.13 -4.23 -29.16
C LEU A 139 -19.33 -5.40 -28.18
N ARG A 140 -20.40 -6.18 -28.35
CA ARG A 140 -20.65 -7.40 -27.55
C ARG A 140 -19.50 -8.40 -27.68
N TRP A 141 -19.01 -8.64 -28.90
CA TRP A 141 -17.85 -9.51 -29.12
C TRP A 141 -16.58 -8.97 -28.44
N VAL A 142 -16.37 -7.65 -28.46
CA VAL A 142 -15.24 -7.03 -27.76
C VAL A 142 -15.36 -7.25 -26.24
N LYS A 143 -16.57 -7.08 -25.68
CA LYS A 143 -16.85 -7.38 -24.27
C LYS A 143 -16.52 -8.84 -23.97
N ASP A 144 -17.10 -9.78 -24.70
CA ASP A 144 -16.95 -11.22 -24.42
C ASP A 144 -15.50 -11.71 -24.60
N LYS A 145 -14.72 -11.06 -25.48
CA LYS A 145 -13.30 -11.37 -25.69
C LYS A 145 -12.43 -10.95 -24.51
N TYR A 146 -12.58 -9.73 -24.00
CA TYR A 146 -11.63 -9.14 -23.05
C TYR A 146 -12.14 -9.08 -21.60
N PHE A 147 -13.46 -9.15 -21.40
CA PHE A 147 -14.12 -8.99 -20.12
C PHE A 147 -14.94 -10.22 -19.81
N LYS A 148 -14.68 -10.83 -18.65
CA LYS A 148 -15.32 -12.07 -18.21
C LYS A 148 -16.21 -11.82 -16.99
N VAL A 149 -17.16 -12.73 -16.82
CA VAL A 149 -17.96 -12.83 -15.59
C VAL A 149 -17.18 -13.69 -14.61
N ILE A 150 -16.91 -13.15 -13.43
CA ILE A 150 -16.20 -13.84 -12.37
C ILE A 150 -17.17 -14.18 -11.25
N TYR A 151 -17.25 -15.47 -10.97
CA TYR A 151 -17.99 -16.02 -9.85
C TYR A 151 -17.03 -16.25 -8.68
N LYS A 152 -17.41 -15.78 -7.50
CA LYS A 152 -16.71 -16.03 -6.25
C LYS A 152 -17.70 -16.64 -5.27
N LYS A 153 -17.59 -17.96 -5.09
CA LYS A 153 -18.33 -18.74 -4.11
C LYS A 153 -17.57 -18.73 -2.79
N THR A 154 -18.22 -18.29 -1.72
CA THR A 154 -17.81 -18.52 -0.35
C THR A 154 -18.79 -19.51 0.28
N PRO A 155 -18.48 -20.13 1.44
CA PRO A 155 -19.44 -21.01 2.13
C PRO A 155 -20.78 -20.33 2.44
N TRP A 156 -20.79 -18.99 2.50
CA TRP A 156 -21.91 -18.18 2.98
C TRP A 156 -22.57 -17.30 1.90
N SER A 157 -21.98 -17.21 0.70
CA SER A 157 -22.50 -16.34 -0.38
C SER A 157 -21.92 -16.68 -1.74
N VAL A 158 -22.68 -16.45 -2.81
CA VAL A 158 -22.15 -16.40 -4.18
C VAL A 158 -22.17 -14.95 -4.63
N SER A 159 -21.00 -14.42 -4.96
CA SER A 159 -20.88 -13.08 -5.55
C SER A 159 -20.45 -13.19 -7.01
N THR A 160 -21.09 -12.40 -7.86
CA THR A 160 -20.82 -12.37 -9.29
C THR A 160 -20.36 -10.96 -9.66
N ARG A 161 -19.26 -10.87 -10.40
CA ARG A 161 -18.80 -9.61 -11.00
C ARG A 161 -18.69 -9.79 -12.51
N ASP A 162 -19.54 -9.09 -13.26
CA ASP A 162 -19.38 -8.96 -14.70
C ASP A 162 -18.35 -7.86 -15.02
N TRP A 163 -17.94 -7.76 -16.29
CA TRP A 163 -17.02 -6.75 -16.80
C TRP A 163 -15.63 -6.77 -16.15
N VAL A 164 -15.12 -7.96 -15.84
CA VAL A 164 -13.77 -8.12 -15.30
C VAL A 164 -12.76 -8.33 -16.43
N PHE A 165 -11.90 -7.33 -16.64
CA PHE A 165 -10.82 -7.43 -17.62
C PHE A 165 -9.84 -8.54 -17.22
N SER A 166 -9.74 -9.58 -18.04
CA SER A 166 -9.03 -10.82 -17.68
C SER A 166 -8.52 -11.58 -18.90
N SER A 167 -7.38 -12.25 -18.71
CA SER A 167 -6.69 -13.07 -19.72
C SER A 167 -6.33 -14.40 -19.10
N GLU A 168 -6.32 -15.45 -19.90
CA GLU A 168 -5.65 -16.69 -19.52
C GLU A 168 -4.14 -16.44 -19.40
N SER A 169 -3.52 -17.07 -18.40
CA SER A 169 -2.08 -17.01 -18.18
C SER A 169 -1.40 -18.02 -19.10
N THR A 170 -0.39 -17.57 -19.85
CA THR A 170 0.43 -18.47 -20.69
C THR A 170 1.46 -19.29 -19.90
N SER A 171 1.63 -19.01 -18.61
CA SER A 171 2.60 -19.68 -17.75
C SER A 171 2.12 -21.06 -17.25
N LYS A 172 2.83 -22.13 -17.63
CA LYS A 172 2.59 -23.51 -17.13
C LYS A 172 2.64 -23.67 -15.61
N ARG A 173 3.28 -22.75 -14.87
CA ARG A 173 3.37 -22.77 -13.39
C ARG A 173 2.14 -22.21 -12.67
N ARG A 174 1.26 -21.52 -13.39
CA ARG A 174 0.06 -20.89 -12.84
C ARG A 174 -1.06 -21.00 -13.86
N ASN A 175 -1.81 -22.09 -13.76
CA ASN A 175 -3.07 -22.30 -14.46
C ASN A 175 -4.16 -21.38 -13.85
N SER A 176 -3.87 -20.08 -13.81
CA SER A 176 -4.66 -19.08 -13.11
C SER A 176 -5.00 -17.94 -14.06
N GLU A 177 -6.29 -17.77 -14.32
CA GLU A 177 -6.84 -16.59 -14.98
C GLU A 177 -6.28 -15.31 -14.35
N LEU A 178 -5.58 -14.51 -15.15
CA LEU A 178 -5.03 -13.22 -14.75
C LEU A 178 -6.12 -12.18 -14.88
N ARG A 179 -6.43 -11.52 -13.77
CA ARG A 179 -7.49 -10.51 -13.68
C ARG A 179 -6.90 -9.17 -13.31
N ILE A 180 -7.50 -8.09 -13.82
CA ILE A 180 -7.18 -6.75 -13.36
C ILE A 180 -7.51 -6.61 -11.86
N TYR A 181 -6.66 -5.89 -11.13
CA TYR A 181 -6.85 -5.63 -9.71
C TYR A 181 -8.09 -4.77 -9.46
N ASP A 182 -8.93 -5.19 -8.51
CA ASP A 182 -10.15 -4.48 -8.15
C ASP A 182 -9.87 -3.35 -7.14
N VAL A 183 -9.56 -2.17 -7.68
CA VAL A 183 -9.31 -0.97 -6.88
C VAL A 183 -10.54 -0.60 -6.03
N ALA A 184 -11.73 -0.63 -6.63
CA ALA A 184 -12.97 -0.27 -5.97
C ALA A 184 -13.32 -1.25 -4.83
N GLY A 185 -12.99 -2.53 -5.00
CA GLY A 185 -13.16 -3.58 -4.01
C GLY A 185 -12.21 -3.51 -2.81
N THR A 186 -11.18 -2.65 -2.84
CA THR A 186 -10.21 -2.52 -1.75
C THR A 186 -10.92 -2.17 -0.43
N PRO A 187 -10.72 -2.96 0.65
CA PRO A 187 -11.34 -2.70 1.93
C PRO A 187 -10.59 -1.60 2.67
N ILE A 188 -11.35 -0.63 3.20
CA ILE A 188 -10.84 0.44 4.04
C ILE A 188 -10.40 -0.13 5.40
N VAL A 189 -9.20 0.23 5.85
CA VAL A 189 -8.64 -0.22 7.12
C VAL A 189 -8.31 1.00 7.95
N ARG A 190 -9.13 1.26 8.97
CA ARG A 190 -8.91 2.39 9.88
C ARG A 190 -7.77 2.08 10.85
N HIS A 191 -6.88 3.04 11.05
CA HIS A 191 -5.93 2.98 12.16
C HIS A 191 -6.67 3.16 13.48
N VAL A 192 -6.32 2.34 14.46
CA VAL A 192 -6.74 2.53 15.85
C VAL A 192 -5.90 3.69 16.39
N LYS A 193 -6.51 4.73 16.97
CA LYS A 193 -5.75 5.83 17.58
C LYS A 193 -4.88 5.29 18.73
N ILE A 194 -3.79 5.98 19.04
CA ILE A 194 -3.06 5.75 20.29
C ILE A 194 -3.89 6.38 21.40
N GLU A 195 -3.93 5.74 22.56
CA GLU A 195 -4.66 6.24 23.71
C GLU A 195 -3.83 7.31 24.42
N GLY A 196 -4.45 8.47 24.70
CA GLY A 196 -3.78 9.60 25.32
C GLY A 196 -2.50 10.04 24.61
N SER A 197 -1.49 10.38 25.42
CA SER A 197 -0.13 10.76 25.01
C SER A 197 0.87 9.62 25.18
N ASN A 198 0.39 8.37 25.16
CA ASN A 198 1.21 7.19 25.44
C ASN A 198 2.39 7.09 24.46
N SER A 199 3.60 6.97 25.02
CA SER A 199 4.83 6.76 24.25
C SER A 199 5.12 5.26 24.07
N PRO A 200 5.58 4.81 22.88
CA PRO A 200 6.12 3.47 22.67
C PRO A 200 7.23 3.08 23.65
N ASP A 201 7.95 4.06 24.17
CA ASP A 201 9.11 3.88 25.05
C ASP A 201 8.73 3.84 26.54
N ASP A 202 7.43 3.97 26.87
CA ASP A 202 6.96 3.86 28.24
C ASP A 202 7.00 2.38 28.71
N PRO A 203 7.85 2.03 29.70
CA PRO A 203 8.00 0.66 30.17
C PRO A 203 6.73 0.10 30.82
N ILE A 204 5.85 0.96 31.36
CA ILE A 204 4.58 0.55 31.99
C ILE A 204 3.59 0.06 30.92
N LEU A 205 3.68 0.61 29.70
CA LEU A 205 2.79 0.30 28.59
C LEU A 205 3.30 -0.83 27.70
N LYS A 206 4.28 -1.62 28.15
CA LYS A 206 4.87 -2.72 27.38
C LYS A 206 3.83 -3.69 26.82
N GLU A 207 2.82 -4.05 27.62
CA GLU A 207 1.76 -4.96 27.18
C GLU A 207 0.78 -4.31 26.18
N TYR A 208 0.46 -3.03 26.36
CA TYR A 208 -0.34 -2.24 25.42
C TYR A 208 0.33 -2.20 24.04
N TRP A 209 1.61 -1.85 24.00
CA TRP A 209 2.41 -1.81 22.77
C TRP A 209 2.64 -3.19 22.18
N LEU A 210 2.77 -4.23 23.01
CA LEU A 210 2.86 -5.62 22.58
C LEU A 210 1.59 -6.05 21.82
N LYS A 211 0.40 -5.81 22.40
CA LYS A 211 -0.90 -6.13 21.78
C LYS A 211 -1.12 -5.36 20.47
N ARG A 212 -0.75 -4.08 20.46
CA ARG A 212 -0.84 -3.22 19.28
C ARG A 212 0.12 -3.66 18.17
N SER A 213 1.36 -4.00 18.54
CA SER A 213 2.39 -4.51 17.64
C SER A 213 2.02 -5.87 17.07
N LEU A 214 1.41 -6.76 17.86
CA LEU A 214 0.87 -8.05 17.41
C LEU A 214 -0.16 -7.88 16.28
N LYS A 215 -1.10 -6.94 16.44
CA LYS A 215 -2.10 -6.63 15.41
C LYS A 215 -1.45 -6.04 14.15
N ALA A 216 -0.41 -5.23 14.31
CA ALA A 216 0.35 -4.63 13.22
C ALA A 216 1.33 -5.62 12.53
N ASN A 217 1.85 -6.60 13.27
CA ASN A 217 2.74 -7.65 12.76
C ASN A 217 1.99 -8.64 11.86
N LYS A 218 0.73 -8.95 12.22
CA LYS A 218 -0.18 -9.77 11.41
C LYS A 218 -0.57 -9.13 10.06
N THR A 219 -0.15 -7.89 9.79
CA THR A 219 -0.48 -7.14 8.55
C THR A 219 0.73 -6.67 7.76
N LEU A 220 1.96 -7.06 8.14
CA LEU A 220 3.20 -6.77 7.38
C LEU A 220 3.13 -7.23 5.93
N TRP A 221 2.53 -8.40 5.71
CA TRP A 221 2.40 -9.01 4.39
C TRP A 221 0.93 -9.21 4.02
N GLU A 222 0.66 -9.29 2.72
CA GLU A 222 -0.68 -9.58 2.22
C GLU A 222 -1.16 -10.93 2.78
N LYS A 223 -2.39 -10.95 3.31
CA LYS A 223 -2.97 -12.13 3.94
C LYS A 223 -2.92 -13.33 3.00
N ASN A 224 -2.40 -14.46 3.47
CA ASN A 224 -2.17 -15.71 2.73
C ASN A 224 -1.09 -15.62 1.64
N SER A 225 -0.34 -14.51 1.51
CA SER A 225 0.85 -14.47 0.66
C SER A 225 1.93 -15.41 1.19
N LYS A 226 2.90 -15.78 0.33
CA LYS A 226 4.07 -16.58 0.73
C LYS A 226 4.72 -16.00 1.99
N TYR A 227 4.93 -14.69 2.02
CA TYR A 227 5.60 -14.04 3.14
C TYR A 227 4.76 -13.99 4.43
N ASP A 228 3.44 -13.85 4.34
CA ASP A 228 2.54 -13.96 5.51
C ASP A 228 2.57 -15.38 6.08
N GLN A 229 2.56 -16.41 5.23
CA GLN A 229 2.66 -17.80 5.66
C GLN A 229 3.97 -18.07 6.41
N LEU A 230 5.10 -17.58 5.88
CA LEU A 230 6.40 -17.67 6.55
C LEU A 230 6.42 -17.00 7.93
N ALA A 231 5.82 -15.81 8.03
CA ALA A 231 5.78 -15.07 9.27
C ALA A 231 4.92 -15.78 10.33
N ARG A 232 3.76 -16.31 9.94
CA ARG A 232 2.86 -17.05 10.84
C ARG A 232 3.49 -18.32 11.38
N ARG A 233 4.27 -19.02 10.57
CA ARG A 233 4.99 -20.24 10.97
C ARG A 233 5.84 -20.03 12.22
N ASN A 234 6.46 -18.86 12.34
CA ASN A 234 7.29 -18.49 13.49
C ASN A 234 6.57 -17.54 14.46
N GLY A 235 5.24 -17.50 14.43
CA GLY A 235 4.44 -16.64 15.32
C GLY A 235 4.73 -15.14 15.17
N HIS A 236 5.17 -14.68 13.99
CA HIS A 236 5.64 -13.32 13.70
C HIS A 236 6.88 -12.85 14.48
N LYS A 237 7.68 -13.80 14.97
CA LYS A 237 8.94 -13.51 15.66
C LYS A 237 10.14 -13.89 14.80
N CYS A 238 11.21 -13.12 14.94
CA CYS A 238 12.52 -13.49 14.45
C CYS A 238 13.04 -14.69 15.26
N PRO A 239 13.38 -15.83 14.63
CA PRO A 239 13.85 -17.02 15.34
C PRO A 239 15.22 -16.86 16.00
N ILE A 240 15.98 -15.82 15.65
CA ILE A 240 17.33 -15.59 16.20
C ILE A 240 17.29 -14.81 17.51
N CYS A 241 16.59 -13.68 17.52
CA CYS A 241 16.50 -12.82 18.71
C CYS A 241 15.19 -13.01 19.50
N ASN A 242 14.24 -13.78 18.98
CA ASN A 242 12.89 -13.98 19.54
C ASN A 242 12.05 -12.69 19.71
N HIS A 243 12.49 -11.57 19.14
CA HIS A 243 11.73 -10.34 19.07
C HIS A 243 10.76 -10.38 17.87
N TRP A 244 9.75 -9.50 17.89
CA TRP A 244 8.79 -9.37 16.79
C TRP A 244 9.48 -8.90 15.51
N LEU A 245 9.05 -9.46 14.37
CA LEU A 245 9.60 -9.11 13.05
C LEU A 245 9.43 -7.62 12.69
N ARG A 246 8.39 -6.96 13.23
CA ARG A 246 8.21 -5.51 13.12
C ARG A 246 8.65 -4.83 14.40
N ASN A 247 9.86 -4.31 14.34
CA ASN A 247 10.55 -3.52 15.36
C ASN A 247 11.31 -2.34 14.71
N ASP A 248 10.81 -1.84 13.58
CA ASP A 248 11.43 -0.81 12.73
C ASP A 248 12.77 -1.18 12.08
N GLU A 249 13.26 -2.42 12.27
CA GLU A 249 14.39 -2.96 11.52
C GLU A 249 13.94 -3.51 10.15
N GLU A 250 14.83 -3.44 9.16
CA GLU A 250 14.61 -4.09 7.87
C GLU A 250 14.52 -5.61 8.05
N ILE A 251 13.56 -6.24 7.37
CA ILE A 251 13.34 -7.69 7.40
C ILE A 251 13.86 -8.30 6.11
N GLU A 252 14.66 -9.35 6.21
CA GLU A 252 15.18 -10.13 5.09
C GLU A 252 14.69 -11.59 5.18
N THR A 253 14.35 -12.18 4.03
CA THR A 253 14.01 -13.59 3.95
C THR A 253 15.27 -14.41 3.66
N HIS A 254 15.63 -15.26 4.62
CA HIS A 254 16.82 -16.13 4.60
C HIS A 254 16.47 -17.56 4.17
N HIS A 255 17.36 -18.22 3.44
CA HIS A 255 17.28 -19.66 3.18
C HIS A 255 17.92 -20.45 4.32
N ILE A 256 17.18 -21.36 4.94
CA ILE A 256 17.68 -22.21 6.03
C ILE A 256 18.84 -23.07 5.53
N ILE A 257 18.62 -23.76 4.40
CA ILE A 257 19.64 -24.46 3.62
C ILE A 257 19.99 -23.57 2.42
N PRO A 258 21.26 -23.15 2.26
CA PRO A 258 21.71 -22.36 1.13
C PRO A 258 21.41 -23.04 -0.22
N ILE A 259 21.07 -22.26 -1.25
CA ILE A 259 20.79 -22.78 -2.60
C ILE A 259 21.99 -23.58 -3.15
N LYS A 260 23.22 -23.11 -2.89
CA LYS A 260 24.46 -23.80 -3.28
C LYS A 260 24.64 -25.19 -2.65
N GLU A 261 23.96 -25.46 -1.54
CA GLU A 261 23.98 -26.74 -0.80
C GLU A 261 22.72 -27.57 -1.09
N GLY A 262 22.03 -27.29 -2.21
CA GLY A 262 20.81 -28.00 -2.61
C GLY A 262 19.52 -27.45 -2.00
N GLY A 263 19.59 -26.30 -1.32
CA GLY A 263 18.42 -25.65 -0.72
C GLY A 263 17.38 -25.20 -1.74
N SER A 264 16.10 -25.48 -1.45
CA SER A 264 14.99 -25.07 -2.33
C SER A 264 14.54 -23.63 -2.07
N ASN A 265 13.86 -23.02 -3.05
CA ASN A 265 13.20 -21.72 -2.91
C ASN A 265 11.77 -21.82 -2.36
N LEU A 266 11.38 -22.99 -1.85
CA LEU A 266 10.06 -23.26 -1.32
C LEU A 266 9.91 -22.65 0.09
N ALA A 267 8.67 -22.43 0.52
CA ALA A 267 8.39 -21.80 1.81
C ALA A 267 9.00 -22.58 2.98
N ASP A 268 9.10 -23.91 2.87
CA ASP A 268 9.62 -24.75 3.93
C ASP A 268 11.07 -24.42 4.29
N ASN A 269 11.87 -24.02 3.28
CA ASN A 269 13.28 -23.66 3.42
C ASN A 269 13.54 -22.16 3.64
N LEU A 270 12.52 -21.33 3.87
CA LEU A 270 12.67 -19.87 3.99
C LEU A 270 12.27 -19.36 5.36
N VAL A 271 12.96 -18.34 5.88
CA VAL A 271 12.64 -17.76 7.17
C VAL A 271 12.86 -16.25 7.19
N HIS A 272 11.96 -15.51 7.84
CA HIS A 272 12.15 -14.07 8.01
C HIS A 272 13.03 -13.78 9.22
N LEU A 273 14.04 -12.95 9.01
CA LEU A 273 14.97 -12.48 10.03
C LEU A 273 15.05 -10.96 9.95
N HIS A 274 15.35 -10.28 11.06
CA HIS A 274 15.85 -8.91 10.96
C HIS A 274 17.19 -8.90 10.23
N LYS A 275 17.47 -7.84 9.48
CA LYS A 275 18.73 -7.66 8.74
C LYS A 275 19.96 -7.80 9.64
N ALA A 276 19.90 -7.29 10.86
CA ALA A 276 20.96 -7.46 11.85
C ALA A 276 21.14 -8.95 12.25
N CYS A 277 20.03 -9.65 12.52
CA CYS A 277 20.04 -11.08 12.84
C CYS A 277 20.55 -11.92 11.66
N HIS A 278 20.19 -11.56 10.43
CA HIS A 278 20.64 -12.23 9.22
C HIS A 278 22.15 -12.05 9.02
N LYS A 279 22.68 -10.85 9.23
CA LYS A 279 24.13 -10.58 9.23
C LYS A 279 24.87 -11.40 10.28
N LEU A 280 24.35 -11.47 11.52
CA LEU A 280 24.93 -12.28 12.59
C LEU A 280 25.01 -13.77 12.24
N LEU A 281 23.97 -14.30 11.61
CA LEU A 281 23.91 -15.70 11.19
C LEU A 281 24.98 -16.03 10.13
N HIS A 282 25.17 -15.16 9.14
CA HIS A 282 26.25 -15.32 8.14
C HIS A 282 27.65 -15.07 8.74
N GLY A 283 27.75 -14.19 9.73
CA GLY A 283 28.99 -13.94 10.47
C GLY A 283 29.47 -15.18 11.24
N LYS A 284 28.57 -15.87 11.95
CA LYS A 284 28.89 -17.11 12.71
C LYS A 284 29.31 -18.29 11.82
N LYS A 285 28.82 -18.37 10.58
CA LYS A 285 29.22 -19.43 9.63
C LYS A 285 30.67 -19.28 9.13
N LYS A 286 31.20 -18.05 9.04
CA LYS A 286 32.59 -17.81 8.61
C LYS A 286 33.63 -18.24 9.64
N THR A 287 33.31 -18.20 10.93
CA THR A 287 34.24 -18.59 12.01
C THR A 287 34.39 -20.10 12.16
N LYS A 288 33.40 -20.90 11.76
CA LYS A 288 33.47 -22.37 11.81
C LYS A 288 34.23 -23.03 10.65
N GLN A 289 34.61 -22.28 9.61
CA GLN A 289 35.38 -22.79 8.46
C GLN A 289 36.90 -22.54 8.58
N LYS A 290 37.37 -22.04 9.72
CA LYS A 290 38.79 -21.72 9.99
C LYS A 290 39.37 -22.47 11.21
N ALA A 291 38.76 -23.57 11.61
CA ALA A 291 39.29 -24.49 12.62
C ALA A 291 39.46 -25.88 11.99
#